data_AF-A0A564YKE4-F1
#
_entry.id   AF-A0A564YKE4-F1
#
_cell.length_a   1.000
_cell.length_b   1.000
_cell.length_c   1.000
_cell.angle_alpha   90.00
_cell.angle_beta   90.00
_cell.angle_gamma   90.00
#
_symmetry.space_group_name_H-M   'P 1'
#
loop_
_entity.id
_entity.type
_entity.pdbx_description
1 polymer ?
#
loop_
_entity_poly.entity_id
_entity_poly.type
_entity_poly.pdbx_seq_one_letter_code
_entity_poly.pdbx_strand_id
1 'polypeptide(L)' 'MPTRLQSLELFRSLVKYIRSLEHTDQKYLLSRVKSEFRKSNEKNDDEYSEFLYERGKALVQNRRFI' A
#
# COMPACT_ATOMS: atom_id res chain seq x y z
N MET A 1 -3.13 -1.80 -15.23
CA MET A 1 -4.15 -1.52 -14.18
C MET A 1 -4.39 -2.73 -13.29
N PRO A 2 -4.07 -2.66 -11.99
CA PRO A 2 -4.39 -3.70 -11.03
C PRO A 2 -5.91 -3.80 -10.84
N THR A 3 -6.41 -5.03 -10.79
CA THR A 3 -7.83 -5.27 -10.50
C THR A 3 -8.16 -4.90 -9.05
N ARG A 4 -9.44 -4.60 -8.77
CA ARG A 4 -9.90 -4.31 -7.41
C ARG A 4 -9.51 -5.40 -6.40
N LEU A 5 -9.52 -6.67 -6.84
CA LEU A 5 -9.10 -7.80 -6.02
C LEU A 5 -7.61 -7.74 -5.69
N GLN A 6 -6.75 -7.51 -6.70
CA GLN A 6 -5.30 -7.37 -6.52
C GLN A 6 -4.96 -6.21 -5.57
N SER A 7 -5.65 -5.07 -5.70
CA SER A 7 -5.47 -3.92 -4.81
C SER A 7 -5.85 -4.24 -3.36
N LEU A 8 -6.92 -5.00 -3.13
CA LEU A 8 -7.33 -5.45 -1.79
C LEU A 8 -6.35 -6.46 -1.18
N GLU A 9 -5.82 -7.39 -1.98
CA GLU A 9 -4.81 -8.35 -1.54
C GLU A 9 -3.49 -7.66 -1.15
N LEU A 10 -3.07 -6.66 -1.94
CA LEU A 10 -1.91 -5.84 -1.62
C LEU A 10 -2.13 -5.04 -0.33
N PHE A 11 -3.31 -4.42 -0.16
CA PHE A 11 -3.65 -3.70 1.06
C PHE A 11 -3.58 -4.60 2.30
N ARG A 12 -4.15 -5.82 2.22
CA ARG A 12 -4.06 -6.81 3.32
C ARG A 12 -2.61 -7.18 3.63
N SER A 13 -1.79 -7.38 2.61
CA SER A 13 -0.37 -7.72 2.75
C SER A 13 0.42 -6.60 3.42
N LEU A 14 0.18 -5.35 3.03
CA LEU A 14 0.77 -4.15 3.65
C LEU A 14 0.34 -3.99 5.10
N VAL A 15 -0.94 -4.18 5.43
CA VAL A 15 -1.43 -4.12 6.82
C VAL A 15 -0.77 -5.20 7.68
N LYS A 16 -0.65 -6.42 7.17
CA LYS A 16 0.04 -7.52 7.87
C LYS A 16 1.51 -7.19 8.12
N TYR A 17 2.19 -6.65 7.12
CA TYR A 17 3.58 -6.23 7.22
C TYR A 17 3.76 -5.10 8.25
N ILE A 18 2.94 -4.05 8.20
CA ILE A 18 3.01 -2.93 9.15
C ILE A 18 2.82 -3.39 10.60
N ARG A 19 1.88 -4.32 10.84
CA ARG A 19 1.68 -4.91 12.16
C ARG A 19 2.86 -5.71 12.68
N SER A 20 3.74 -6.18 11.79
CA SER A 20 4.97 -6.90 12.17
C SER A 20 6.17 -6.00 12.50
N LEU A 21 6.03 -4.67 12.35
CA LEU A 21 7.11 -3.72 12.63
C LEU A 21 7.15 -3.37 14.12
N GLU A 22 8.24 -3.66 14.81
CA GLU A 22 8.39 -3.37 16.23
C GLU A 22 8.84 -1.93 16.51
N HIS A 23 9.67 -1.36 15.63
CA HIS A 23 10.31 -0.06 15.85
C HIS A 23 9.79 1.05 14.93
N THR A 24 8.50 1.02 14.60
CA THR A 24 7.88 2.02 13.72
C THR A 24 6.53 2.45 14.25
N ASP A 25 6.15 3.70 14.00
CA ASP A 25 4.79 4.16 14.29
C ASP A 25 3.79 3.48 13.34
N GLN A 26 3.26 2.35 13.80
CA GLN A 26 2.30 1.55 13.07
C GLN A 26 1.00 2.33 12.79
N LYS A 27 0.57 3.22 13.70
CA LYS A 27 -0.67 4.00 13.54
C LYS A 27 -0.51 5.01 12.42
N TYR A 28 0.62 5.72 12.40
CA TYR A 28 0.97 6.64 11.32
C TYR A 28 1.04 5.92 9.97
N LEU A 29 1.75 4.79 9.88
CA LEU A 29 1.88 4.02 8.65
C LEU A 29 0.54 3.49 8.14
N LEU A 30 -0.30 2.93 9.01
CA LEU A 30 -1.63 2.46 8.63
C LEU A 30 -2.51 3.60 8.11
N SER A 31 -2.45 4.77 8.76
CA SER A 31 -3.18 5.96 8.31
C SER A 31 -2.71 6.40 6.93
N ARG A 32 -1.39 6.45 6.71
CA ARG A 32 -0.78 6.83 5.44
C ARG A 32 -1.18 5.89 4.32
N VAL A 33 -1.06 4.57 4.50
CA VAL A 33 -1.46 3.57 3.49
C VAL A 33 -2.95 3.70 3.15
N LYS A 34 -3.83 3.83 4.16
CA LYS A 34 -5.27 4.05 3.90
C LYS A 34 -5.53 5.30 3.08
N SER A 35 -4.83 6.40 3.37
CA SER A 35 -4.99 7.66 2.65
C SER A 35 -4.55 7.56 1.18
N GLU A 36 -3.44 6.88 0.90
CA GLU A 36 -2.94 6.69 -0.47
C GLU A 36 -3.89 5.82 -1.31
N PHE A 37 -4.40 4.72 -0.74
CA PHE A 37 -5.40 3.89 -1.42
C PHE A 37 -6.69 4.66 -1.73
N ARG A 38 -7.16 5.49 -0.78
CA ARG A 38 -8.34 6.35 -0.99
C ARG A 38 -8.11 7.37 -2.11
N LYS A 39 -6.96 8.04 -2.10
CA LYS A 39 -6.58 9.02 -3.14
C LYS A 39 -6.44 8.38 -4.51
N SER A 40 -5.88 7.17 -4.61
CA SER A 40 -5.78 6.45 -5.89
C SER A 40 -7.16 6.17 -6.49
N ASN A 41 -8.14 5.81 -5.64
CA ASN A 41 -9.51 5.53 -6.06
C ASN A 41 -10.30 6.79 -6.44
N GLU A 42 -9.93 7.96 -5.91
CA GLU A 42 -10.57 9.24 -6.24
C GLU A 42 -10.02 9.85 -7.53
N LYS A 43 -8.73 9.63 -7.85
CA LYS A 43 -8.09 10.27 -9.00
C LYS A 43 -8.40 9.60 -10.36
N ASN A 44 -8.88 8.35 -10.40
CA ASN A 44 -9.05 7.57 -11.64
C ASN A 44 -7.84 7.72 -12.59
N ASP A 45 -6.66 7.85 -11.98
CA ASP A 45 -5.40 7.98 -12.70
C ASP A 45 -4.79 6.59 -12.75
N ASP A 46 -4.90 6.04 -13.95
CA ASP A 46 -4.53 4.70 -14.28
C ASP A 46 -3.02 4.50 -14.03
N GLU A 47 -2.16 5.32 -14.64
CA GLU A 47 -0.70 5.22 -14.45
C GLU A 47 -0.29 5.38 -12.98
N TYR A 48 -0.93 6.31 -12.26
CA TYR A 48 -0.65 6.52 -10.84
C TYR A 48 -1.06 5.31 -9.98
N SER A 49 -2.16 4.65 -10.32
CA SER A 49 -2.64 3.45 -9.63
C SER A 49 -1.70 2.26 -9.85
N GLU A 50 -1.17 2.10 -11.05
CA GLU A 50 -0.19 1.07 -11.38
C GLU A 50 1.17 1.31 -10.68
N PHE A 51 1.64 2.56 -10.66
CA PHE A 51 2.83 2.95 -9.91
C PHE A 51 2.70 2.66 -8.41
N LEU A 52 1.57 3.03 -7.80
CA LEU A 52 1.32 2.76 -6.37
C LEU A 52 1.26 1.26 -6.07
N TYR A 53 0.69 0.48 -6.97
CA TYR A 53 0.61 -0.98 -6.84
C TYR A 53 1.99 -1.63 -6.87
N GLU A 54 2.84 -1.30 -7.85
CA GLU A 54 4.20 -1.83 -7.93
C GLU A 54 5.07 -1.36 -6.75
N ARG A 55 4.92 -0.10 -6.33
CA ARG A 55 5.60 0.40 -5.12
C ARG A 55 5.17 -0.38 -3.87
N GLY A 56 3.88 -0.65 -3.71
CA GLY A 56 3.36 -1.46 -2.61
C GLY A 56 3.89 -2.89 -2.62
N LYS A 57 3.97 -3.52 -3.80
CA LYS A 57 4.59 -4.84 -3.95
C LYS A 57 6.05 -4.84 -3.53
N ALA A 58 6.83 -3.86 -3.99
CA ALA A 58 8.23 -3.71 -3.63
C ALA A 58 8.42 -3.54 -2.12
N LEU A 59 7.54 -2.80 -1.44
CA LEU A 59 7.54 -2.64 0.02
C LEU A 59 7.34 -3.98 0.75
N VAL A 60 6.37 -4.79 0.30
CA VAL A 60 6.08 -6.11 0.91
C VAL A 60 7.21 -7.10 0.64
N GLN A 61 7.74 -7.13 -0.59
CA GLN A 61 8.79 -8.05 -0.99
C GLN A 61 10.14 -7.72 -0.33
N ASN A 62 10.53 -6.45 -0.32
CA ASN A 62 11.83 -6.03 0.18
C ASN A 62 11.85 -5.71 1.68
N ARG A 63 10.67 -5.66 2.33
CA ARG A 63 10.50 -5.25 3.74
C ARG A 63 11.25 -3.96 4.10
N ARG A 64 11.36 -3.03 3.15
CA ARG A 64 12.06 -1.74 3.32
C ARG A 64 11.13 -0.62 2.95
N PHE A 65 10.85 0.26 3.91
CA PHE A 65 10.36 1.61 3.60
C PHE A 65 11.55 2.42 3.09
N ILE A 66 11.55 2.77 1.81
CA ILE A 66 12.48 3.73 1.19
C ILE A 66 11.79 5.08 1.13
#